data_AF-A0A2D9DJ48-F1
#
_entry.id   AF-A0A2D9DJ48-F1
#
_cell.length_a   1.000
_cell.length_b   1.000
_cell.length_c   1.000
_cell.angle_alpha   90.00
_cell.angle_beta   90.00
_cell.angle_gamma   90.00
#
_symmetry.space_group_name_H-M   'P 1'
#
loop_
_entity.id
_entity.type
_entity.pdbx_description
1 polymer ?
#
loop_
_entity_poly.entity_id
_entity_poly.type
_entity_poly.pdbx_seq_one_letter_code
_entity_poly.pdbx_strand_id
1 'polypeptide(L)'
;MLGIQIKFTSKIEEFVAHDGFKMSYGKQALGNEFFIQNTDILLEHGFGELEIKVQPWGNTVCFFPVSENSDLPFDIFAASFYLLTRYEEYLPHVKDEAGRFPVSESLAYKESFLKTPVVDLWVQNFKKVLKDKFPEMEFKNAQFQVESIFAVAQGFVFNNKGIIRSVVGWGNDLMKLHFHRFFDRVKSWMKIKKDPFDVFDDLVSLIKKHSISAIFMFKVSDFTLYDRNINYNRIPYRSNIKYVSDYAKIGLLLGHYSSQTLKVLKTEKFRLENIIHYPLENVLNARYDLGIPEHFNTLAELEFDNDYSMGYPDDLGFRAGTSFSYLFYDINLEITSPLKIHPYIFNSNVGKKYGSEELKKEIAKIHERVKEVDGTFRAIFKNEDFSEYYNNKRYYSLLKQIHEIE
;
A
#
# COMPACT_ATOMS: atom_id res chain seq x y z
N MET A 1 -2.85 -11.99 -12.31
CA MET A 1 -3.99 -12.35 -11.42
C MET A 1 -4.57 -13.72 -11.75
N LEU A 2 -4.91 -14.04 -13.01
CA LEU A 2 -5.50 -15.34 -13.39
C LEU A 2 -4.52 -16.54 -13.44
N GLY A 3 -3.21 -16.29 -13.40
CA GLY A 3 -2.19 -17.34 -13.40
C GLY A 3 -1.97 -18.02 -14.76
N ILE A 4 -2.41 -17.39 -15.85
CA ILE A 4 -2.30 -17.91 -17.21
C ILE A 4 -0.99 -17.42 -17.84
N GLN A 5 -0.30 -18.29 -18.57
CA GLN A 5 0.82 -17.89 -19.43
C GLN A 5 0.29 -17.29 -20.73
N ILE A 6 0.74 -16.09 -21.07
CA ILE A 6 0.29 -15.37 -22.25
C ILE A 6 1.45 -15.14 -23.22
N LYS A 7 1.12 -15.07 -24.51
CA LYS A 7 2.02 -14.64 -25.59
C LYS A 7 1.31 -13.58 -26.41
N PHE A 8 2.06 -12.60 -26.88
CA PHE A 8 1.54 -11.51 -27.72
C PHE A 8 2.04 -11.68 -29.15
N THR A 9 1.19 -11.37 -30.13
CA THR A 9 1.57 -11.18 -31.52
C THR A 9 0.78 -10.02 -32.10
N SER A 10 1.42 -9.23 -32.98
CA SER A 10 0.77 -8.19 -33.77
C SER A 10 0.53 -8.63 -35.23
N LYS A 11 0.93 -9.85 -35.59
CA LYS A 11 0.75 -10.39 -36.93
C LYS A 11 -0.52 -11.21 -37.01
N ILE A 12 -1.39 -10.85 -37.95
CA ILE A 12 -2.70 -11.48 -38.14
C ILE A 12 -2.52 -12.95 -38.54
N GLU A 13 -1.52 -13.28 -39.36
CA GLU A 13 -1.30 -14.64 -39.84
C GLU A 13 -0.93 -15.59 -38.68
N GLU A 14 -0.09 -15.14 -37.75
CA GLU A 14 0.28 -15.92 -36.56
C GLU A 14 -0.93 -16.11 -35.63
N PHE A 15 -1.78 -15.09 -35.48
CA PHE A 15 -3.00 -15.18 -34.69
C PHE A 15 -4.02 -16.15 -35.29
N VAL A 16 -4.26 -16.07 -36.59
CA VAL A 16 -5.20 -16.94 -37.31
C VAL A 16 -4.74 -18.39 -37.26
N ALA A 17 -3.43 -18.64 -37.46
CA ALA A 17 -2.85 -19.98 -37.43
C ALA A 17 -2.74 -20.62 -36.03
N HIS A 18 -3.00 -19.89 -34.94
CA HIS A 18 -2.95 -20.46 -33.59
C HIS A 18 -4.22 -21.28 -33.27
N ASP A 19 -4.03 -22.56 -32.96
CA ASP A 19 -5.12 -23.51 -32.65
C ASP A 19 -5.59 -23.51 -31.17
N GLY A 20 -4.88 -22.80 -30.29
CA GLY A 20 -5.23 -22.69 -28.87
C GLY A 20 -6.19 -21.54 -28.54
N PHE A 21 -6.44 -21.33 -27.25
CA PHE A 21 -7.24 -20.20 -26.79
C PHE A 21 -6.57 -18.89 -27.21
N LYS A 22 -7.34 -18.05 -27.90
CA LYS A 22 -6.86 -16.76 -28.39
C LYS A 22 -7.91 -15.70 -28.20
N MET A 23 -7.41 -14.49 -27.93
CA MET A 23 -8.22 -13.29 -27.84
C MET A 23 -7.58 -12.18 -28.65
N SER A 24 -8.40 -11.34 -29.26
CA SER A 24 -7.97 -10.14 -29.98
C SER A 24 -8.35 -8.89 -29.17
N TYR A 25 -7.50 -7.88 -29.26
CA TYR A 25 -7.72 -6.57 -28.66
C TYR A 25 -7.49 -5.51 -29.75
N GLY A 26 -8.55 -4.81 -30.16
CA GLY A 26 -8.49 -3.92 -31.31
C GLY A 26 -9.83 -3.27 -31.66
N LYS A 27 -9.91 -2.59 -32.81
CA LYS A 27 -11.12 -1.84 -33.18
C LYS A 27 -12.27 -2.73 -33.67
N GLN A 28 -11.95 -3.90 -34.23
CA GLN A 28 -12.90 -4.86 -34.80
C GLN A 28 -12.43 -6.29 -34.54
N ALA A 29 -13.38 -7.21 -34.42
CA ALA A 29 -13.11 -8.64 -34.34
C ALA A 29 -12.52 -9.17 -35.65
N LEU A 30 -11.65 -10.18 -35.56
CA LEU A 30 -11.03 -10.87 -36.69
C LEU A 30 -11.82 -12.12 -37.12
N GLY A 31 -12.77 -12.57 -36.30
CA GLY A 31 -13.58 -13.75 -36.51
C GLY A 31 -14.44 -14.07 -35.26
N ASN A 32 -14.41 -15.33 -34.84
CA ASN A 32 -15.18 -15.84 -33.69
C ASN A 32 -14.35 -16.00 -32.41
N GLU A 33 -13.18 -15.35 -32.34
CA GLU A 33 -12.33 -15.36 -31.14
C GLU A 33 -12.99 -14.64 -29.95
N PHE A 34 -12.32 -14.69 -28.79
CA PHE A 34 -12.64 -13.75 -27.71
C PHE A 34 -12.14 -12.35 -28.09
N PHE A 35 -13.03 -11.40 -28.34
CA PHE A 35 -12.70 -10.06 -28.79
C PHE A 35 -13.04 -9.01 -27.73
N ILE A 36 -12.05 -8.18 -27.40
CA ILE A 36 -12.25 -6.97 -26.61
C ILE A 36 -11.98 -5.76 -27.50
N GLN A 37 -13.01 -4.93 -27.67
CA GLN A 37 -12.84 -3.68 -28.40
C GLN A 37 -11.95 -2.72 -27.60
N ASN A 38 -10.98 -2.09 -28.27
CA ASN A 38 -10.04 -1.19 -27.61
C ASN A 38 -10.49 0.27 -27.65
N THR A 39 -10.25 0.96 -26.54
CA THR A 39 -10.15 2.41 -26.48
C THR A 39 -8.71 2.85 -26.77
N ASP A 40 -8.54 4.15 -27.04
CA ASP A 40 -7.27 4.68 -27.54
C ASP A 40 -6.21 4.87 -26.45
N ILE A 41 -6.59 4.88 -25.17
CA ILE A 41 -5.66 5.13 -24.05
C ILE A 41 -4.44 4.18 -24.02
N LEU A 42 -4.60 2.93 -24.43
CA LEU A 42 -3.48 1.96 -24.48
C LEU A 42 -2.66 2.04 -25.79
N LEU A 43 -3.13 2.80 -26.77
CA LEU A 43 -2.48 2.99 -28.07
C LEU A 43 -1.85 4.38 -28.21
N GLU A 44 -2.22 5.32 -27.34
CA GLU A 44 -1.68 6.66 -27.29
C GLU A 44 -0.35 6.70 -26.53
N HIS A 45 0.46 7.72 -26.83
CA HIS A 45 1.68 8.01 -26.08
C HIS A 45 1.43 9.17 -25.12
N GLY A 46 1.86 8.99 -23.87
CA GLY A 46 1.70 10.00 -22.83
C GLY A 46 0.29 10.02 -22.23
N PHE A 47 -0.11 11.20 -21.72
CA PHE A 47 -1.36 11.36 -20.99
C PHE A 47 -2.06 12.68 -21.33
N GLY A 48 -3.38 12.68 -21.21
CA GLY A 48 -4.25 13.82 -21.50
C GLY A 48 -5.57 13.72 -20.73
N GLU A 49 -6.39 14.78 -20.79
CA GLU A 49 -7.70 14.75 -20.15
C GLU A 49 -8.61 13.72 -20.82
N LEU A 50 -9.29 12.90 -20.01
CA LEU A 50 -10.21 11.87 -20.45
C LEU A 50 -11.59 12.11 -19.86
N GLU A 51 -12.63 12.05 -20.70
CA GLU A 51 -14.01 12.04 -20.24
C GLU A 51 -14.40 10.60 -19.84
N ILE A 52 -14.53 10.35 -18.54
CA ILE A 52 -14.83 9.03 -18.01
C ILE A 52 -16.29 8.96 -17.57
N LYS A 53 -17.06 8.13 -18.27
CA LYS A 53 -18.43 7.80 -17.90
C LYS A 53 -18.45 6.45 -17.18
N VAL A 54 -18.73 6.48 -15.88
CA VAL A 54 -18.90 5.27 -15.07
C VAL A 54 -20.32 4.72 -15.23
N GLN A 55 -20.43 3.40 -15.37
CA GLN A 55 -21.69 2.67 -15.50
C GLN A 55 -21.68 1.38 -14.67
N PRO A 56 -22.85 0.86 -14.24
CA PRO A 56 -22.91 -0.41 -13.53
C PRO A 56 -22.50 -1.60 -14.42
N TRP A 57 -21.84 -2.60 -13.84
CA TRP A 57 -21.57 -3.90 -14.46
C TRP A 57 -21.67 -5.02 -13.43
N GLY A 58 -22.79 -5.74 -13.42
CA GLY A 58 -23.05 -6.80 -12.44
C GLY A 58 -23.05 -6.26 -11.00
N ASN A 59 -22.15 -6.77 -10.16
CA ASN A 59 -21.95 -6.34 -8.76
C ASN A 59 -20.89 -5.24 -8.60
N THR A 60 -20.37 -4.69 -9.70
CA THR A 60 -19.34 -3.65 -9.72
C THR A 60 -19.74 -2.52 -10.68
N VAL A 61 -18.83 -1.59 -10.92
CA VAL A 61 -18.95 -0.51 -11.91
C VAL A 61 -17.84 -0.67 -12.94
N CYS A 62 -18.02 -0.15 -14.15
CA CYS A 62 -17.00 -0.09 -15.19
C CYS A 62 -17.05 1.24 -15.93
N PHE A 63 -16.04 1.52 -16.76
CA PHE A 63 -15.96 2.70 -17.61
C PHE A 63 -15.13 2.40 -18.86
N PHE A 64 -15.06 3.34 -19.79
CA PHE A 64 -14.62 3.11 -21.17
C PHE A 64 -15.56 2.14 -21.92
N PRO A 65 -16.85 2.49 -22.05
CA PRO A 65 -17.83 1.63 -22.72
C PRO A 65 -17.42 1.40 -24.18
N VAL A 66 -17.71 0.20 -24.66
CA VAL A 66 -17.45 -0.19 -26.04
C VAL A 66 -18.73 -0.70 -26.70
N SER A 67 -18.70 -0.98 -28.00
CA SER A 67 -19.87 -1.46 -28.73
C SER A 67 -20.24 -2.88 -28.34
N GLU A 68 -21.49 -3.27 -28.64
CA GLU A 68 -22.01 -4.63 -28.41
C GLU A 68 -21.27 -5.73 -29.20
N ASN A 69 -20.40 -5.36 -30.13
CA ASN A 69 -19.56 -6.31 -30.86
C ASN A 69 -18.43 -6.91 -29.99
N SER A 70 -18.12 -6.29 -28.85
CA SER A 70 -17.12 -6.77 -27.89
C SER A 70 -17.72 -7.83 -26.95
N ASP A 71 -16.94 -8.85 -26.57
CA ASP A 71 -17.37 -9.86 -25.60
C ASP A 71 -17.54 -9.28 -24.17
N LEU A 72 -17.01 -8.08 -23.92
CA LEU A 72 -17.21 -7.30 -22.69
C LEU A 72 -17.84 -5.93 -22.99
N PRO A 73 -18.65 -5.37 -22.08
CA PRO A 73 -19.34 -4.09 -22.32
C PRO A 73 -18.45 -2.85 -22.21
N PHE A 74 -17.17 -3.03 -21.88
CA PHE A 74 -16.18 -1.98 -21.74
C PHE A 74 -14.79 -2.53 -22.01
N ASP A 75 -13.85 -1.62 -22.24
CA ASP A 75 -12.44 -1.95 -22.33
C ASP A 75 -11.84 -2.17 -20.94
N ILE A 76 -11.82 -3.44 -20.52
CA ILE A 76 -11.31 -3.86 -19.21
C ILE A 76 -9.83 -3.52 -19.03
N PHE A 77 -9.02 -3.55 -20.10
CA PHE A 77 -7.58 -3.30 -20.00
C PHE A 77 -7.29 -1.82 -19.86
N ALA A 78 -7.96 -0.97 -20.64
CA ALA A 78 -7.90 0.48 -20.48
C ALA A 78 -8.37 0.93 -19.09
N ALA A 79 -9.50 0.40 -18.62
CA ALA A 79 -10.04 0.77 -17.31
C ALA A 79 -9.12 0.32 -16.17
N SER A 80 -8.54 -0.88 -16.27
CA SER A 80 -7.56 -1.37 -15.31
C SER A 80 -6.28 -0.55 -15.34
N PHE A 81 -5.77 -0.23 -16.53
CA PHE A 81 -4.58 0.60 -16.70
C PHE A 81 -4.77 1.96 -16.03
N TYR A 82 -5.87 2.65 -16.31
CA TYR A 82 -6.18 3.96 -15.72
C TYR A 82 -6.08 3.97 -14.18
N LEU A 83 -6.64 2.94 -13.52
CA LEU A 83 -6.60 2.84 -12.05
C LEU A 83 -5.25 2.38 -11.52
N LEU A 84 -4.61 1.40 -12.16
CA LEU A 84 -3.35 0.81 -11.68
C LEU A 84 -2.17 1.77 -11.83
N THR A 85 -2.10 2.51 -12.94
CA THR A 85 -1.06 3.52 -13.18
C THR A 85 -1.32 4.81 -12.41
N ARG A 86 -2.52 4.95 -11.81
CA ARG A 86 -2.97 6.21 -11.21
C ARG A 86 -2.91 7.35 -12.21
N TYR A 87 -3.43 7.11 -13.43
CA TYR A 87 -3.40 8.04 -14.55
C TYR A 87 -3.88 9.45 -14.17
N GLU A 88 -4.91 9.57 -13.33
CA GLU A 88 -5.41 10.84 -12.81
C GLU A 88 -4.39 11.68 -12.03
N GLU A 89 -3.36 11.06 -11.46
CA GLU A 89 -2.29 11.74 -10.71
C GLU A 89 -1.17 12.28 -11.62
N TYR A 90 -1.12 11.87 -12.90
CA TYR A 90 -0.25 12.46 -13.92
C TYR A 90 -0.82 13.79 -14.44
N LEU A 91 -2.14 13.95 -14.41
CA LEU A 91 -2.80 15.17 -14.85
C LEU A 91 -2.57 16.33 -13.87
N PRO A 92 -2.60 17.59 -14.33
CA PRO A 92 -2.54 18.75 -13.45
C PRO A 92 -3.64 18.70 -12.38
N HIS A 93 -3.24 18.73 -11.11
CA HIS A 93 -4.17 18.68 -9.98
C HIS A 93 -3.69 19.54 -8.82
N VAL A 94 -4.63 19.99 -8.00
CA VAL A 94 -4.33 20.73 -6.78
C VAL A 94 -4.03 19.73 -5.67
N LYS A 95 -2.81 19.79 -5.12
CA LYS A 95 -2.40 18.97 -3.98
C LYS A 95 -3.01 19.50 -2.69
N ASP A 96 -3.21 18.62 -1.71
CA ASP A 96 -3.62 19.03 -0.36
C ASP A 96 -2.48 19.71 0.42
N GLU A 97 -2.75 20.14 1.65
CA GLU A 97 -1.77 20.80 2.53
C GLU A 97 -0.51 19.96 2.81
N ALA A 98 -0.61 18.63 2.67
CA ALA A 98 0.50 17.70 2.85
C ALA A 98 1.21 17.35 1.52
N GLY A 99 0.82 17.95 0.40
CA GLY A 99 1.39 17.71 -0.92
C GLY A 99 0.89 16.42 -1.58
N ARG A 100 -0.24 15.88 -1.14
CA ARG A 100 -0.82 14.61 -1.62
C ARG A 100 -1.91 14.87 -2.67
N PHE A 101 -2.17 13.87 -3.51
CA PHE A 101 -3.36 13.84 -4.35
C PHE A 101 -4.61 13.68 -3.45
N PRO A 102 -5.56 14.63 -3.44
CA PRO A 102 -6.73 14.56 -2.57
C PRO A 102 -7.63 13.38 -2.94
N VAL A 103 -8.07 12.59 -1.94
CA VAL A 103 -8.98 11.47 -2.20
C VAL A 103 -10.28 11.93 -2.86
N SER A 104 -10.78 13.13 -2.53
CA SER A 104 -12.00 13.71 -3.10
C SER A 104 -11.92 13.97 -4.60
N GLU A 105 -10.70 14.12 -5.13
CA GLU A 105 -10.48 14.32 -6.56
C GLU A 105 -10.45 13.02 -7.35
N SER A 106 -10.26 11.87 -6.67
CA SER A 106 -10.23 10.57 -7.35
C SER A 106 -11.57 10.22 -7.98
N LEU A 107 -11.51 9.60 -9.16
CA LEU A 107 -12.69 9.01 -9.81
C LEU A 107 -13.44 8.06 -8.85
N ALA A 108 -12.68 7.25 -8.10
CA ALA A 108 -13.23 6.28 -7.16
C ALA A 108 -14.03 6.91 -6.01
N TYR A 109 -13.63 8.08 -5.54
CA TYR A 109 -14.40 8.83 -4.54
C TYR A 109 -15.62 9.48 -5.18
N LYS A 110 -15.45 10.18 -6.32
CA LYS A 110 -16.52 10.89 -7.03
C LYS A 110 -17.69 9.96 -7.39
N GLU A 111 -17.37 8.73 -7.80
CA GLU A 111 -18.32 7.72 -8.24
C GLU A 111 -18.62 6.67 -7.16
N SER A 112 -18.23 6.94 -5.90
CA SER A 112 -18.59 6.13 -4.72
C SER A 112 -18.16 4.66 -4.74
N PHE A 113 -17.10 4.31 -5.47
CA PHE A 113 -16.54 2.95 -5.51
C PHE A 113 -15.20 2.79 -4.77
N LEU A 114 -14.74 3.82 -4.04
CA LEU A 114 -13.48 3.83 -3.28
C LEU A 114 -13.27 2.58 -2.39
N LYS A 115 -14.33 2.06 -1.78
CA LYS A 115 -14.28 0.91 -0.86
C LYS A 115 -14.48 -0.44 -1.56
N THR A 116 -14.41 -0.49 -2.88
CA THR A 116 -14.63 -1.68 -3.70
C THR A 116 -13.37 -1.99 -4.52
N PRO A 117 -12.85 -3.24 -4.50
CA PRO A 117 -11.70 -3.61 -5.32
C PRO A 117 -12.17 -3.87 -6.77
N VAL A 118 -12.55 -2.80 -7.47
CA VAL A 118 -13.21 -2.89 -8.78
C VAL A 118 -12.39 -3.66 -9.81
N VAL A 119 -11.07 -3.50 -9.85
CA VAL A 119 -10.18 -4.23 -10.76
C VAL A 119 -10.20 -5.73 -10.46
N ASP A 120 -10.22 -6.09 -9.18
CA ASP A 120 -10.23 -7.49 -8.76
C ASP A 120 -11.57 -8.16 -9.10
N LEU A 121 -12.68 -7.44 -8.91
CA LEU A 121 -14.01 -7.87 -9.33
C LEU A 121 -14.10 -7.99 -10.86
N TRP A 122 -13.48 -7.08 -11.61
CA TRP A 122 -13.42 -7.17 -13.07
C TRP A 122 -12.69 -8.43 -13.51
N VAL A 123 -11.57 -8.77 -12.87
CA VAL A 123 -10.83 -9.99 -13.16
C VAL A 123 -11.65 -11.25 -12.84
N GLN A 124 -12.42 -11.26 -11.75
CA GLN A 124 -13.32 -12.37 -11.42
C GLN A 124 -14.45 -12.52 -12.45
N ASN A 125 -15.06 -11.41 -12.87
CA ASN A 125 -16.10 -11.45 -13.90
C ASN A 125 -15.52 -11.84 -15.27
N PHE A 126 -14.34 -11.32 -15.62
CA PHE A 126 -13.61 -11.70 -16.83
C PHE A 126 -13.27 -13.19 -16.85
N LYS A 127 -12.84 -13.76 -15.71
CA LYS A 127 -12.63 -15.21 -15.55
C LYS A 127 -13.89 -16.02 -15.87
N LYS A 128 -15.07 -15.56 -15.45
CA LYS A 128 -16.35 -16.23 -15.74
C LYS A 128 -16.64 -16.22 -17.24
N VAL A 129 -16.58 -15.05 -17.89
CA VAL A 129 -16.83 -14.92 -19.33
C VAL A 129 -15.81 -15.74 -20.14
N LEU A 130 -14.53 -15.73 -19.75
CA LEU A 130 -13.51 -16.58 -20.37
C LEU A 130 -13.83 -18.07 -20.21
N LYS A 131 -14.27 -18.50 -19.04
CA LYS A 131 -14.61 -19.91 -18.79
C LYS A 131 -15.86 -20.36 -19.56
N ASP A 132 -16.83 -19.46 -19.77
CA ASP A 132 -18.00 -19.75 -20.58
C ASP A 132 -17.62 -19.96 -22.06
N LYS A 133 -16.66 -19.17 -22.57
CA LYS A 133 -16.15 -19.31 -23.95
C LYS A 133 -15.11 -20.42 -24.11
N PHE A 134 -14.31 -20.66 -23.08
CA PHE A 134 -13.22 -21.65 -23.05
C PHE A 134 -13.32 -22.54 -21.79
N PRO A 135 -14.23 -23.54 -21.76
CA PRO A 135 -14.49 -24.35 -20.58
C PRO A 135 -13.28 -25.16 -20.07
N GLU A 136 -12.38 -25.51 -20.98
CA GLU A 136 -11.15 -26.29 -20.72
C GLU A 136 -10.00 -25.42 -20.14
N MET A 137 -10.19 -24.09 -20.00
CA MET A 137 -9.16 -23.20 -19.49
C MET A 137 -8.98 -23.37 -17.97
N GLU A 138 -7.74 -23.66 -17.56
CA GLU A 138 -7.37 -23.73 -16.15
C GLU A 138 -6.92 -22.36 -15.63
N PHE A 139 -7.34 -22.05 -14.41
CA PHE A 139 -7.00 -20.79 -13.74
C PHE A 139 -6.35 -21.09 -12.40
N LYS A 140 -5.35 -20.30 -12.03
CA LYS A 140 -4.81 -20.36 -10.67
C LYS A 140 -5.82 -19.75 -9.71
N ASN A 141 -6.09 -20.44 -8.61
CA ASN A 141 -6.85 -19.87 -7.51
C ASN A 141 -5.87 -19.10 -6.62
N ALA A 142 -6.14 -17.80 -6.45
CA ALA A 142 -5.54 -17.05 -5.37
C ALA A 142 -6.17 -17.52 -4.04
N GLN A 143 -5.55 -17.15 -2.93
CA GLN A 143 -6.12 -17.34 -1.61
C GLN A 143 -6.08 -16.02 -0.90
N PHE A 144 -7.17 -15.71 -0.20
CA PHE A 144 -7.24 -14.56 0.68
C PHE A 144 -6.04 -14.53 1.64
N GLN A 145 -5.41 -13.37 1.75
CA GLN A 145 -4.24 -13.14 2.61
C GLN A 145 -4.39 -11.85 3.39
N VAL A 146 -3.72 -11.78 4.54
CA VAL A 146 -3.66 -10.59 5.38
C VAL A 146 -2.20 -10.29 5.69
N GLU A 147 -1.81 -9.02 5.55
CA GLU A 147 -0.45 -8.56 5.84
C GLU A 147 -0.52 -7.24 6.63
N SER A 148 0.23 -7.19 7.73
CA SER A 148 0.32 -6.00 8.58
C SER A 148 1.69 -5.35 8.51
N ILE A 149 1.67 -4.04 8.24
CA ILE A 149 2.85 -3.22 8.09
C ILE A 149 2.91 -2.29 9.31
N PHE A 150 3.99 -2.38 10.09
CA PHE A 150 4.22 -1.55 11.27
C PHE A 150 5.19 -0.42 10.94
N ALA A 151 4.68 0.80 10.81
CA ALA A 151 5.46 2.01 10.64
C ALA A 151 6.09 2.44 11.98
N VAL A 152 7.39 2.19 12.13
CA VAL A 152 8.17 2.52 13.32
C VAL A 152 8.85 3.88 13.11
N ALA A 153 8.11 4.96 13.38
CA ALA A 153 8.64 6.32 13.28
C ALA A 153 9.60 6.65 14.42
N GLN A 154 9.35 6.12 15.62
CA GLN A 154 10.17 6.32 16.81
C GLN A 154 10.22 5.03 17.64
N GLY A 155 11.40 4.51 17.92
CA GLY A 155 11.55 3.33 18.78
C GLY A 155 11.40 3.63 20.28
N PHE A 156 11.66 4.88 20.69
CA PHE A 156 11.62 5.30 22.09
C PHE A 156 11.09 6.74 22.22
N VAL A 157 10.15 6.95 23.14
CA VAL A 157 9.60 8.28 23.41
C VAL A 157 10.39 9.03 24.49
N PHE A 158 10.99 8.32 25.44
CA PHE A 158 11.73 8.88 26.59
C PHE A 158 13.17 8.40 26.69
N ASN A 159 13.40 7.10 26.54
CA ASN A 159 14.70 6.48 26.72
C ASN A 159 15.63 6.84 25.56
N ASN A 160 16.94 6.79 25.82
CA ASN A 160 18.00 6.92 24.81
C ASN A 160 18.01 8.28 24.05
N LYS A 161 17.24 9.26 24.51
CA LYS A 161 17.31 10.66 24.07
C LYS A 161 18.42 11.39 24.84
N GLY A 162 19.10 12.32 24.16
CA GLY A 162 20.18 13.10 24.79
C GLY A 162 19.68 13.99 25.93
N ILE A 163 20.54 14.27 26.91
CA ILE A 163 20.21 14.99 28.16
C ILE A 163 19.45 16.31 27.89
N ILE A 164 19.87 17.08 26.90
CA ILE A 164 19.22 18.36 26.54
C ILE A 164 17.75 18.14 26.10
N ARG A 165 17.49 17.15 25.25
CA ARG A 165 16.13 16.81 24.78
C ARG A 165 15.25 16.33 25.93
N SER A 166 15.87 15.60 26.84
CA SER A 166 15.23 15.10 28.05
C SER A 166 14.79 16.25 28.96
N VAL A 167 15.66 17.23 29.23
CA VAL A 167 15.36 18.43 30.04
C VAL A 167 14.31 19.34 29.38
N VAL A 168 14.42 19.60 28.07
CA VAL A 168 13.40 20.39 27.35
C VAL A 168 12.03 19.72 27.42
N GLY A 169 12.00 18.39 27.27
CA GLY A 169 10.74 17.66 27.40
C GLY A 169 10.18 17.67 28.83
N TRP A 170 11.02 17.73 29.87
CA TRP A 170 10.55 17.93 31.26
C TRP A 170 9.90 19.30 31.42
N GLY A 171 10.55 20.36 30.94
CA GLY A 171 10.00 21.72 31.00
C GLY A 171 8.66 21.83 30.28
N ASN A 172 8.55 21.23 29.09
CA ASN A 172 7.30 21.23 28.32
C ASN A 172 6.18 20.42 29.00
N ASP A 173 6.50 19.24 29.56
CA ASP A 173 5.50 18.40 30.25
C ASP A 173 4.98 19.09 31.52
N LEU A 174 5.84 19.80 32.26
CA LEU A 174 5.47 20.59 33.44
C LEU A 174 4.64 21.83 33.06
N MET A 175 5.05 22.57 32.03
CA MET A 175 4.31 23.74 31.53
C MET A 175 2.92 23.39 31.01
N LYS A 176 2.74 22.20 30.42
CA LYS A 176 1.46 21.70 29.93
C LYS A 176 0.66 20.89 30.95
N LEU A 177 1.13 20.82 32.21
CA LEU A 177 0.51 20.07 33.31
C LEU A 177 0.30 18.57 32.99
N HIS A 178 1.13 17.99 32.13
CA HIS A 178 1.08 16.57 31.76
C HIS A 178 1.85 15.70 32.76
N PHE A 179 1.49 15.77 34.05
CA PHE A 179 2.19 15.11 35.14
C PHE A 179 2.35 13.60 34.95
N HIS A 180 1.39 12.93 34.28
CA HIS A 180 1.51 11.50 33.95
C HIS A 180 2.73 11.18 33.08
N ARG A 181 2.98 11.97 32.01
CA ARG A 181 4.15 11.79 31.13
C ARG A 181 5.46 12.02 31.88
N PHE A 182 5.47 12.97 32.81
CA PHE A 182 6.63 13.26 33.64
C PHE A 182 7.02 12.02 34.48
N PHE A 183 6.06 11.42 35.19
CA PHE A 183 6.34 10.23 36.00
C PHE A 183 6.74 9.01 35.17
N ASP A 184 6.08 8.78 34.02
CA ASP A 184 6.46 7.69 33.13
C ASP A 184 7.87 7.84 32.56
N ARG A 185 8.28 9.07 32.25
CA ARG A 185 9.64 9.37 31.80
C ARG A 185 10.67 9.02 32.89
N VAL A 186 10.41 9.39 34.15
CA VAL A 186 11.27 9.04 35.29
C VAL A 186 11.36 7.51 35.47
N LYS A 187 10.21 6.82 35.47
CA LYS A 187 10.14 5.36 35.60
C LYS A 187 10.87 4.64 34.46
N SER A 188 10.75 5.16 33.23
CA SER A 188 11.42 4.61 32.05
C SER A 188 12.95 4.71 32.16
N TRP A 189 13.48 5.85 32.65
CA TRP A 189 14.92 6.02 32.88
C TRP A 189 15.45 5.15 34.01
N MET A 190 14.68 5.00 35.08
CA MET A 190 15.01 4.10 36.18
C MET A 190 14.85 2.62 35.81
N LYS A 191 14.44 2.30 34.56
CA LYS A 191 14.14 0.96 34.07
C LYS A 191 13.07 0.22 34.90
N ILE A 192 12.25 0.96 35.64
CA ILE A 192 11.11 0.44 36.40
C ILE A 192 9.98 0.07 35.43
N LYS A 193 9.90 0.78 34.30
CA LYS A 193 8.89 0.59 33.25
C LYS A 193 9.57 0.59 31.89
N LYS A 194 9.03 -0.19 30.95
CA LYS A 194 9.48 -0.17 29.55
C LYS A 194 9.13 1.17 28.90
N ASP A 195 9.91 1.60 27.91
CA ASP A 195 9.55 2.80 27.16
C ASP A 195 8.22 2.55 26.43
N PRO A 196 7.24 3.47 26.51
CA PRO A 196 5.92 3.24 25.94
C PRO A 196 5.90 2.94 24.44
N PHE A 197 6.91 3.36 23.67
CA PHE A 197 7.00 3.13 22.23
C PHE A 197 7.78 1.86 21.88
N ASP A 198 8.44 1.25 22.86
CA ASP A 198 9.14 -0.02 22.74
C ASP A 198 8.14 -1.17 22.90
N VAL A 199 7.29 -1.33 21.89
CA VAL A 199 6.19 -2.33 21.82
C VAL A 199 6.61 -3.65 21.15
N PHE A 200 7.90 -3.79 20.81
CA PHE A 200 8.37 -4.86 19.92
C PHE A 200 8.18 -6.26 20.51
N ASP A 201 8.40 -6.45 21.81
CA ASP A 201 8.23 -7.76 22.45
C ASP A 201 6.78 -8.26 22.39
N ASP A 202 5.82 -7.37 22.65
CA ASP A 202 4.40 -7.70 22.63
C ASP A 202 3.94 -8.03 21.20
N LEU A 203 4.34 -7.21 20.23
CA LEU A 203 4.03 -7.44 18.82
C LEU A 203 4.69 -8.71 18.28
N VAL A 204 5.98 -8.94 18.54
CA VAL A 204 6.68 -10.17 18.14
C VAL A 204 6.04 -11.40 18.78
N SER A 205 5.64 -11.33 20.05
CA SER A 205 4.94 -12.43 20.72
C SER A 205 3.60 -12.74 20.06
N LEU A 206 2.83 -11.71 19.69
CA LEU A 206 1.57 -11.89 18.98
C LEU A 206 1.78 -12.47 17.57
N ILE A 207 2.79 -11.96 16.85
CA ILE A 207 3.15 -12.44 15.50
C ILE A 207 3.52 -13.91 15.53
N LYS A 208 4.39 -14.32 16.46
CA LYS A 208 4.80 -15.72 16.63
C LYS A 208 3.63 -16.62 17.03
N LYS A 209 2.76 -16.15 17.93
CA LYS A 209 1.65 -16.94 18.44
C LYS A 209 0.61 -17.25 17.35
N HIS A 210 0.37 -16.31 16.43
CA HIS A 210 -0.69 -16.39 15.44
C HIS A 210 -0.17 -16.46 13.98
N SER A 211 1.14 -16.61 13.78
CA SER A 211 1.79 -16.65 12.46
C SER A 211 1.40 -15.47 11.55
N ILE A 212 1.30 -14.27 12.14
CA ILE A 212 0.91 -13.04 11.44
C ILE A 212 1.94 -12.71 10.36
N SER A 213 1.52 -12.50 9.12
CA SER A 213 2.39 -11.91 8.09
C SER A 213 2.65 -10.44 8.42
N ALA A 214 3.90 -10.12 8.79
CA ALA A 214 4.27 -8.81 9.32
C ALA A 214 5.52 -8.24 8.65
N ILE A 215 5.49 -6.92 8.40
CA ILE A 215 6.63 -6.14 7.94
C ILE A 215 6.83 -4.95 8.89
N PHE A 216 8.03 -4.75 9.42
CA PHE A 216 8.38 -3.59 10.22
C PHE A 216 9.18 -2.58 9.39
N MET A 217 8.61 -1.40 9.20
CA MET A 217 9.22 -0.30 8.48
C MET A 217 9.93 0.61 9.50
N PHE A 218 11.26 0.55 9.58
CA PHE A 218 12.03 1.31 10.56
C PHE A 218 12.55 2.62 9.99
N LYS A 219 12.38 3.71 10.74
CA LYS A 219 12.97 5.01 10.40
C LYS A 219 14.38 5.12 10.96
N VAL A 220 15.36 5.36 10.09
CA VAL A 220 16.79 5.55 10.43
C VAL A 220 17.35 6.90 9.94
N SER A 221 16.45 7.85 9.70
CA SER A 221 16.74 9.20 9.27
C SER A 221 17.55 9.98 10.32
N ASP A 222 18.17 11.08 9.87
CA ASP A 222 18.77 12.04 10.78
C ASP A 222 17.69 12.78 11.59
N PHE A 223 18.09 13.27 12.77
CA PHE A 223 17.19 14.00 13.65
C PHE A 223 16.89 15.38 13.07
N THR A 224 15.61 15.71 12.93
CA THR A 224 15.13 17.00 12.42
C THR A 224 13.93 17.49 13.23
N LEU A 225 13.36 18.64 12.86
CA LEU A 225 12.11 19.13 13.48
C LEU A 225 10.94 18.15 13.28
N TYR A 226 10.94 17.44 12.15
CA TYR A 226 9.92 16.47 11.74
C TYR A 226 10.26 15.04 12.14
N ASP A 227 11.54 14.66 12.10
CA ASP A 227 12.02 13.33 12.44
C ASP A 227 12.68 13.32 13.82
N ARG A 228 11.93 12.87 14.82
CA ARG A 228 12.33 13.00 16.24
C ARG A 228 12.90 11.72 16.86
N ASN A 229 13.19 10.71 16.03
CA ASN A 229 13.71 9.44 16.49
C ASN A 229 15.09 9.59 17.18
N ILE A 230 15.50 8.55 17.90
CA ILE A 230 16.87 8.45 18.37
C ILE A 230 17.82 8.16 17.20
N ASN A 231 19.10 8.50 17.39
CA ASN A 231 20.09 8.26 16.35
C ASN A 231 20.21 6.75 16.07
N TYR A 232 20.26 6.37 14.79
CA TYR A 232 20.31 4.99 14.33
C TYR A 232 21.50 4.18 14.88
N ASN A 233 22.61 4.83 15.26
CA ASN A 233 23.79 4.18 15.84
C ASN A 233 23.63 3.80 17.32
N ARG A 234 22.53 4.19 17.98
CA ARG A 234 22.29 3.82 19.38
C ARG A 234 22.07 2.30 19.47
N ILE A 235 22.87 1.64 20.30
CA ILE A 235 22.83 0.19 20.52
C ILE A 235 21.41 -0.33 20.80
N PRO A 236 20.59 0.30 21.67
CA PRO A 236 19.23 -0.19 21.92
C PRO A 236 18.34 -0.21 20.68
N TYR A 237 18.45 0.78 19.79
CA TYR A 237 17.64 0.81 18.57
C TYR A 237 18.07 -0.27 17.58
N ARG A 238 19.39 -0.41 17.38
CA ARG A 238 19.96 -1.47 16.54
C ARG A 238 19.57 -2.85 17.06
N SER A 239 19.56 -3.02 18.39
CA SER A 239 19.17 -4.28 19.03
C SER A 239 17.70 -4.59 18.78
N ASN A 240 16.80 -3.60 18.89
CA ASN A 240 15.38 -3.80 18.59
C ASN A 240 15.15 -4.14 17.11
N ILE A 241 15.83 -3.47 16.18
CA ILE A 241 15.74 -3.78 14.74
C ILE A 241 16.20 -5.21 14.47
N LYS A 242 17.36 -5.60 15.02
CA LYS A 242 17.91 -6.96 14.87
C LYS A 242 17.00 -8.02 15.48
N TYR A 243 16.49 -7.76 16.68
CA TYR A 243 15.55 -8.66 17.35
C TYR A 243 14.28 -8.88 16.51
N VAL A 244 13.70 -7.81 15.95
CA VAL A 244 12.51 -7.92 15.10
C VAL A 244 12.83 -8.62 13.78
N SER A 245 14.02 -8.41 13.20
CA SER A 245 14.41 -9.07 11.94
C SER A 245 14.52 -10.58 12.04
N ASP A 246 14.65 -11.14 13.25
CA ASP A 246 14.64 -12.59 13.47
C ASP A 246 13.22 -13.20 13.30
N TYR A 247 12.17 -12.38 13.30
CA TYR A 247 10.77 -12.86 13.32
C TYR A 247 9.86 -12.23 12.25
N ALA A 248 10.26 -11.12 11.63
CA ALA A 248 9.45 -10.41 10.65
C ALA A 248 10.34 -9.77 9.57
N LYS A 249 9.75 -9.48 8.41
CA LYS A 249 10.45 -8.75 7.34
C LYS A 249 10.73 -7.31 7.80
N ILE A 250 11.85 -6.75 7.37
CA ILE A 250 12.21 -5.35 7.62
C ILE A 250 12.10 -4.55 6.33
N GLY A 251 11.67 -3.30 6.47
CA GLY A 251 11.74 -2.28 5.42
C GLY A 251 12.15 -0.92 5.97
N LEU A 252 12.43 0.01 5.06
CA LEU A 252 12.73 1.40 5.40
C LEU A 252 11.45 2.22 5.49
N LEU A 253 11.25 2.87 6.63
CA LEU A 253 10.28 3.97 6.74
C LEU A 253 10.99 5.28 6.41
N LEU A 254 10.57 5.94 5.33
CA LEU A 254 11.25 7.13 4.86
C LEU A 254 11.27 8.26 5.91
N GLY A 255 12.44 8.86 6.08
CA GLY A 255 12.59 10.17 6.72
C GLY A 255 11.81 11.26 5.97
N HIS A 256 11.54 12.36 6.66
CA HIS A 256 10.75 13.47 6.10
C HIS A 256 11.35 14.05 4.82
N TYR A 257 12.68 14.09 4.72
CA TYR A 257 13.40 14.64 3.57
C TYR A 257 13.85 13.58 2.55
N SER A 258 13.64 12.30 2.83
CA SER A 258 14.15 11.20 2.00
C SER A 258 13.43 11.12 0.66
N SER A 259 12.14 11.43 0.64
CA SER A 259 11.34 11.50 -0.59
C SER A 259 11.76 12.65 -1.52
N GLN A 260 12.54 13.63 -1.03
CA GLN A 260 12.92 14.83 -1.78
C GLN A 260 14.36 14.76 -2.31
N THR A 261 15.17 13.79 -1.85
CA THR A 261 16.60 13.77 -2.19
C THR A 261 17.12 12.33 -2.25
N LEU A 262 17.43 11.87 -3.47
CA LEU A 262 18.03 10.56 -3.74
C LEU A 262 19.22 10.24 -2.82
N LYS A 263 20.10 11.22 -2.57
CA LYS A 263 21.26 11.07 -1.68
C LYS A 263 20.86 10.73 -0.23
N VAL A 264 19.79 11.36 0.29
CA VAL A 264 19.30 11.11 1.66
C VAL A 264 18.70 9.71 1.73
N LEU A 265 17.86 9.35 0.76
CA LEU A 265 17.25 8.03 0.68
C LEU A 265 18.30 6.91 0.57
N LYS A 266 19.30 7.08 -0.31
CA LYS A 266 20.43 6.15 -0.44
C LYS A 266 21.19 5.98 0.87
N THR A 267 21.40 7.07 1.61
CA THR A 267 22.05 7.04 2.92
C THR A 267 21.21 6.25 3.94
N GLU A 268 19.89 6.46 3.96
CA GLU A 268 18.99 5.75 4.86
C GLU A 268 18.88 4.25 4.55
N LYS A 269 18.79 3.89 3.26
CA LYS A 269 18.84 2.50 2.79
C LYS A 269 20.13 1.82 3.30
N PHE A 270 21.29 2.42 3.00
CA PHE A 270 22.59 1.90 3.42
C PHE A 270 22.71 1.76 4.95
N ARG A 271 22.18 2.71 5.72
CA ARG A 271 22.20 2.61 7.20
C ARG A 271 21.43 1.39 7.69
N LEU A 272 20.25 1.13 7.13
CA LEU A 272 19.42 0.02 7.56
C LEU A 272 20.01 -1.33 7.12
N GLU A 273 20.53 -1.42 5.90
CA GLU A 273 21.27 -2.59 5.39
C GLU A 273 22.47 -2.94 6.29
N ASN A 274 23.23 -1.93 6.76
CA ASN A 274 24.33 -2.16 7.69
C ASN A 274 23.89 -2.58 9.10
N ILE A 275 22.62 -2.36 9.47
CA ILE A 275 22.08 -2.82 10.75
C ILE A 275 21.65 -4.28 10.63
N ILE A 276 20.98 -4.65 9.54
CA ILE A 276 20.37 -5.97 9.35
C ILE A 276 21.28 -6.98 8.62
N HIS A 277 22.32 -6.51 7.93
CA HIS A 277 23.30 -7.28 7.18
C HIS A 277 22.73 -8.07 5.98
N TYR A 278 21.66 -7.58 5.35
CA TYR A 278 21.13 -8.09 4.08
C TYR A 278 20.55 -6.95 3.22
N PRO A 279 20.39 -7.14 1.89
CA PRO A 279 19.85 -6.12 0.98
C PRO A 279 18.43 -5.70 1.36
N LEU A 280 18.16 -4.40 1.34
CA LEU A 280 16.85 -3.90 1.74
C LEU A 280 15.88 -3.80 0.55
N GLU A 281 14.83 -4.62 0.60
CA GLU A 281 13.85 -4.76 -0.48
C GLU A 281 12.58 -3.91 -0.29
N ASN A 282 12.21 -3.61 0.96
CA ASN A 282 10.89 -3.05 1.30
C ASN A 282 10.98 -1.58 1.72
N VAL A 283 10.03 -0.76 1.29
CA VAL A 283 9.96 0.68 1.62
C VAL A 283 8.53 1.15 1.87
N LEU A 284 8.40 2.16 2.74
CA LEU A 284 7.15 2.86 3.01
C LEU A 284 7.41 4.36 3.17
N ASN A 285 6.71 5.18 2.38
CA ASN A 285 6.63 6.62 2.53
C ASN A 285 5.49 7.02 3.49
N ALA A 286 5.82 7.32 4.74
CA ALA A 286 4.85 7.77 5.75
C ALA A 286 4.33 9.21 5.57
N ARG A 287 4.81 9.97 4.57
CA ARG A 287 4.21 11.24 4.18
C ARG A 287 3.08 11.06 3.15
N TYR A 288 3.08 9.94 2.42
CA TYR A 288 2.10 9.57 1.39
C TYR A 288 1.95 10.59 0.25
N ASP A 289 2.90 11.52 0.11
CA ASP A 289 3.04 12.50 -0.96
C ASP A 289 3.78 11.87 -2.14
N LEU A 290 3.17 10.85 -2.75
CA LEU A 290 3.85 9.98 -3.70
C LEU A 290 4.48 10.71 -4.88
N GLY A 291 3.98 11.86 -5.35
CA GLY A 291 4.62 12.59 -6.46
C GLY A 291 4.99 11.66 -7.63
N ILE A 292 3.97 11.04 -8.23
CA ILE A 292 4.14 10.08 -9.33
C ILE A 292 4.54 10.88 -10.59
N PRO A 293 5.54 10.42 -11.36
CA PRO A 293 6.29 9.16 -11.22
C PRO A 293 7.59 9.25 -10.42
N GLU A 294 8.05 10.44 -10.04
CA GLU A 294 9.43 10.68 -9.55
C GLU A 294 9.79 9.81 -8.34
N HIS A 295 8.86 9.62 -7.40
CA HIS A 295 9.09 8.77 -6.24
C HIS A 295 9.38 7.31 -6.61
N PHE A 296 8.54 6.71 -7.46
CA PHE A 296 8.69 5.31 -7.83
C PHE A 296 9.92 5.08 -8.70
N ASN A 297 10.26 6.04 -9.57
CA ASN A 297 11.52 6.01 -10.32
C ASN A 297 12.73 6.08 -9.39
N THR A 298 12.70 6.94 -8.37
CA THR A 298 13.75 7.03 -7.36
C THR A 298 13.91 5.73 -6.57
N LEU A 299 12.80 5.06 -6.23
CA LEU A 299 12.82 3.76 -5.55
C LEU A 299 13.42 2.67 -6.45
N ALA A 300 13.06 2.64 -7.72
CA ALA A 300 13.60 1.70 -8.70
C ALA A 300 15.10 1.91 -8.95
N GLU A 301 15.56 3.17 -9.05
CA GLU A 301 16.99 3.50 -9.20
C GLU A 301 17.82 3.00 -8.02
N LEU A 302 17.24 3.01 -6.82
CA LEU A 302 17.88 2.48 -5.62
C LEU A 302 17.63 0.99 -5.40
N GLU A 303 17.08 0.27 -6.38
CA GLU A 303 16.85 -1.19 -6.32
C GLU A 303 16.00 -1.59 -5.10
N PHE A 304 14.94 -0.84 -4.81
CA PHE A 304 13.86 -1.36 -3.98
C PHE A 304 12.96 -2.26 -4.83
N ASP A 305 12.61 -3.42 -4.29
CA ASP A 305 11.73 -4.36 -4.97
C ASP A 305 10.25 -4.10 -4.66
N ASN A 306 9.94 -3.66 -3.45
CA ASN A 306 8.58 -3.58 -2.94
C ASN A 306 8.28 -2.23 -2.26
N ASP A 307 7.33 -1.49 -2.81
CA ASP A 307 6.76 -0.28 -2.19
C ASP A 307 5.38 -0.56 -1.57
N TYR A 308 5.16 -0.06 -0.35
CA TYR A 308 3.91 -0.21 0.40
C TYR A 308 3.18 1.14 0.60
N SER A 309 3.49 2.14 -0.22
CA SER A 309 3.06 3.52 -0.02
C SER A 309 1.74 3.87 -0.75
N MET A 310 1.29 3.00 -1.66
CA MET A 310 0.06 3.18 -2.45
C MET A 310 -1.20 2.95 -1.62
N GLY A 311 -1.80 4.01 -1.11
CA GLY A 311 -3.09 3.99 -0.43
C GLY A 311 -3.51 5.37 0.05
N TYR A 312 -4.66 5.46 0.72
CA TYR A 312 -5.12 6.68 1.37
C TYR A 312 -4.89 6.61 2.88
N PRO A 313 -4.06 7.48 3.46
CA PRO A 313 -3.74 7.38 4.89
C PRO A 313 -4.93 7.73 5.78
N ASP A 314 -5.83 8.59 5.30
CA ASP A 314 -6.93 9.12 6.12
C ASP A 314 -8.30 8.51 5.74
N ASP A 315 -8.36 7.61 4.77
CA ASP A 315 -9.61 7.02 4.28
C ASP A 315 -9.45 5.52 4.01
N LEU A 316 -10.52 4.74 4.23
CA LEU A 316 -10.54 3.32 3.92
C LEU A 316 -10.83 3.11 2.43
N GLY A 317 -10.06 2.27 1.75
CA GLY A 317 -10.39 1.87 0.38
C GLY A 317 -9.20 1.50 -0.49
N PHE A 318 -9.45 1.40 -1.79
CA PHE A 318 -8.53 0.89 -2.80
C PHE A 318 -8.07 2.03 -3.71
N ARG A 319 -6.93 2.66 -3.39
CA ARG A 319 -6.39 3.76 -4.21
C ARG A 319 -6.15 3.35 -5.66
N ALA A 320 -5.61 2.17 -5.90
CA ALA A 320 -5.41 1.64 -7.25
C ALA A 320 -6.56 0.75 -7.75
N GLY A 321 -7.71 0.75 -7.07
CA GLY A 321 -8.85 -0.13 -7.41
C GLY A 321 -8.60 -1.64 -7.23
N THR A 322 -7.47 -2.03 -6.66
CA THR A 322 -7.04 -3.43 -6.49
C THR A 322 -6.47 -3.69 -5.09
N SER A 323 -6.61 -4.93 -4.62
CA SER A 323 -5.90 -5.47 -3.44
C SER A 323 -4.62 -6.24 -3.80
N PHE A 324 -4.42 -6.56 -5.08
CA PHE A 324 -3.28 -7.32 -5.55
C PHE A 324 -2.07 -6.42 -5.76
N SER A 325 -0.88 -7.00 -5.61
CA SER A 325 0.36 -6.31 -5.97
C SER A 325 0.56 -6.32 -7.49
N TYR A 326 1.15 -5.27 -8.03
CA TYR A 326 1.39 -5.09 -9.46
C TYR A 326 2.71 -4.35 -9.69
N LEU A 327 3.26 -4.44 -10.90
CA LEU A 327 4.48 -3.70 -11.25
C LEU A 327 4.12 -2.25 -11.59
N PHE A 328 4.95 -1.31 -11.16
CA PHE A 328 4.79 0.09 -11.54
C PHE A 328 5.05 0.26 -13.04
N TYR A 329 4.20 1.04 -13.70
CA TYR A 329 4.36 1.44 -15.09
C TYR A 329 4.49 2.96 -15.13
N ASP A 330 5.60 3.46 -15.66
CA ASP A 330 5.82 4.89 -15.82
C ASP A 330 5.26 5.35 -17.17
N ILE A 331 4.13 6.08 -17.14
CA ILE A 331 3.48 6.63 -18.34
C ILE A 331 4.40 7.65 -19.06
N ASN A 332 5.22 8.40 -18.34
CA ASN A 332 6.09 9.40 -18.98
C ASN A 332 7.16 8.76 -19.86
N LEU A 333 7.63 7.57 -19.47
CA LEU A 333 8.71 6.86 -20.12
C LEU A 333 8.21 5.66 -20.95
N GLU A 334 6.93 5.28 -20.82
CA GLU A 334 6.33 4.09 -21.43
C GLU A 334 7.10 2.80 -21.08
N ILE A 335 7.52 2.67 -19.82
CA ILE A 335 8.28 1.50 -19.34
C ILE A 335 7.63 0.86 -18.11
N THR A 336 7.70 -0.47 -18.06
CA THR A 336 7.41 -1.22 -16.84
C THR A 336 8.65 -1.25 -15.96
N SER A 337 8.53 -0.74 -14.73
CA SER A 337 9.56 -0.78 -13.70
C SER A 337 9.57 -2.16 -13.00
N PRO A 338 10.73 -2.65 -12.54
CA PRO A 338 10.78 -3.84 -11.70
C PRO A 338 10.18 -3.62 -10.30
N LEU A 339 9.96 -2.36 -9.89
CA LEU A 339 9.36 -2.02 -8.60
C LEU A 339 7.92 -2.54 -8.51
N LYS A 340 7.64 -3.38 -7.52
CA LYS A 340 6.32 -3.88 -7.22
C LYS A 340 5.62 -2.97 -6.21
N ILE A 341 4.41 -2.55 -6.54
CA ILE A 341 3.52 -1.78 -5.68
C ILE A 341 2.62 -2.75 -4.90
N HIS A 342 2.56 -2.56 -3.59
CA HIS A 342 1.74 -3.31 -2.65
C HIS A 342 0.70 -2.37 -2.03
N PRO A 343 -0.47 -2.18 -2.69
CA PRO A 343 -1.45 -1.22 -2.21
C PRO A 343 -2.01 -1.63 -0.84
N TYR A 344 -2.11 -0.65 0.06
CA TYR A 344 -2.74 -0.83 1.36
C TYR A 344 -4.17 -0.31 1.37
N ILE A 345 -4.99 -0.93 2.21
CA ILE A 345 -6.44 -0.67 2.29
C ILE A 345 -6.79 0.09 3.57
N PHE A 346 -6.06 -0.22 4.64
CA PHE A 346 -6.25 0.35 5.96
C PHE A 346 -4.98 1.05 6.43
N ASN A 347 -5.14 2.22 7.03
CA ASN A 347 -4.10 2.92 7.77
C ASN A 347 -4.65 3.35 9.13
N SER A 348 -3.92 3.14 10.22
CA SER A 348 -4.40 3.45 11.57
C SER A 348 -4.78 4.92 11.80
N ASN A 349 -4.31 5.84 10.95
CA ASN A 349 -4.72 7.23 10.90
C ASN A 349 -6.24 7.41 10.73
N VAL A 350 -6.93 6.51 10.02
CA VAL A 350 -8.40 6.54 9.88
C VAL A 350 -9.12 6.47 11.23
N GLY A 351 -8.48 5.91 12.26
CA GLY A 351 -9.02 5.82 13.61
C GLY A 351 -9.32 7.18 14.27
N LYS A 352 -8.81 8.28 13.69
CA LYS A 352 -9.14 9.66 14.09
C LYS A 352 -10.50 10.13 13.59
N LYS A 353 -10.96 9.61 12.43
CA LYS A 353 -12.25 9.96 11.81
C LYS A 353 -13.39 9.06 12.30
N TYR A 354 -13.10 7.80 12.61
CA TYR A 354 -14.10 6.79 12.95
C TYR A 354 -14.15 6.48 14.45
N GLY A 355 -15.36 6.27 14.98
CA GLY A 355 -15.56 5.61 16.27
C GLY A 355 -15.10 4.15 16.23
N SER A 356 -14.83 3.53 17.40
CA SER A 356 -14.31 2.15 17.45
C SER A 356 -15.23 1.13 16.78
N GLU A 357 -16.53 1.15 17.10
CA GLU A 357 -17.49 0.17 16.58
C GLU A 357 -17.82 0.41 15.10
N GLU A 358 -17.90 1.67 14.69
CA GLU A 358 -18.08 2.02 13.27
C GLU A 358 -16.89 1.54 12.44
N LEU A 359 -15.67 1.80 12.91
CA LEU A 359 -14.46 1.36 12.21
C LEU A 359 -14.40 -0.17 12.07
N LYS A 360 -14.73 -0.91 13.13
CA LYS A 360 -14.80 -2.38 13.09
C LYS A 360 -15.79 -2.88 12.04
N LYS A 361 -16.97 -2.25 11.95
CA LYS A 361 -18.00 -2.59 10.94
C LYS A 361 -17.52 -2.31 9.53
N GLU A 362 -16.89 -1.15 9.31
CA GLU A 362 -16.36 -0.79 7.99
C GLU A 362 -15.21 -1.70 7.56
N ILE A 363 -14.30 -2.04 8.48
CA ILE A 363 -13.24 -3.02 8.21
C ILE A 363 -13.84 -4.38 7.87
N ALA A 364 -14.84 -4.86 8.62
CA ALA A 364 -15.48 -6.14 8.32
C ALA A 364 -16.09 -6.17 6.91
N LYS A 365 -16.80 -5.10 6.49
CA LYS A 365 -17.34 -4.99 5.12
C LYS A 365 -16.26 -5.06 4.05
N ILE A 366 -15.15 -4.35 4.24
CA ILE A 366 -14.06 -4.33 3.27
C ILE A 366 -13.33 -5.68 3.27
N HIS A 367 -13.17 -6.30 4.43
CA HIS A 367 -12.57 -7.62 4.58
C HIS A 367 -13.32 -8.68 3.75
N GLU A 368 -14.66 -8.70 3.83
CA GLU A 368 -15.49 -9.57 3.00
C GLU A 368 -15.32 -9.32 1.50
N ARG A 369 -15.18 -8.05 1.08
CA ARG A 369 -14.92 -7.70 -0.33
C ARG A 369 -13.57 -8.21 -0.82
N VAL A 370 -12.54 -8.17 0.02
CA VAL A 370 -11.21 -8.71 -0.34
C VAL A 370 -11.25 -10.24 -0.39
N LYS A 371 -12.00 -10.89 0.50
CA LYS A 371 -12.24 -12.33 0.46
C LYS A 371 -12.97 -12.79 -0.79
N GLU A 372 -14.00 -12.05 -1.24
CA GLU A 372 -14.76 -12.35 -2.46
C GLU A 372 -13.85 -12.48 -3.70
N VAL A 373 -12.73 -11.76 -3.70
CA VAL A 373 -11.77 -11.74 -4.82
C VAL A 373 -10.48 -12.51 -4.54
N ASP A 374 -10.39 -13.23 -3.42
CA ASP A 374 -9.18 -13.92 -2.95
C ASP A 374 -7.93 -13.00 -2.90
N GLY A 375 -8.17 -11.75 -2.52
CA GLY A 375 -7.17 -10.68 -2.51
C GLY A 375 -6.29 -10.64 -1.27
N THR A 376 -5.45 -9.60 -1.17
CA THR A 376 -4.60 -9.36 0.01
C THR A 376 -5.05 -8.13 0.78
N PHE A 377 -5.47 -8.31 2.03
CA PHE A 377 -5.78 -7.21 2.93
C PHE A 377 -4.51 -6.67 3.59
N ARG A 378 -4.05 -5.49 3.16
CA ARG A 378 -2.87 -4.82 3.72
C ARG A 378 -3.26 -3.70 4.67
N ALA A 379 -2.75 -3.77 5.89
CA ALA A 379 -3.04 -2.85 6.99
C ALA A 379 -1.77 -2.18 7.51
N ILE A 380 -1.73 -0.85 7.49
CA ILE A 380 -0.65 -0.05 8.10
C ILE A 380 -1.06 0.36 9.51
N PHE A 381 -0.19 0.05 10.47
CA PHE A 381 -0.25 0.56 11.84
C PHE A 381 1.02 1.33 12.16
N LYS A 382 0.97 2.25 13.12
CA LYS A 382 2.16 2.84 13.74
C LYS A 382 2.51 2.07 14.99
N ASN A 383 3.80 2.00 15.32
CA ASN A 383 4.19 1.36 16.59
C ASN A 383 3.58 2.06 17.81
N GLU A 384 3.42 3.40 17.74
CA GLU A 384 2.80 4.18 18.81
C GLU A 384 1.33 3.82 19.05
N ASP A 385 0.61 3.27 18.06
CA ASP A 385 -0.79 2.86 18.22
C ASP A 385 -0.96 1.75 19.27
N PHE A 386 0.08 0.94 19.48
CA PHE A 386 0.13 -0.15 20.46
C PHE A 386 0.65 0.29 21.83
N SER A 387 1.06 1.56 21.95
CA SER A 387 1.48 2.16 23.20
C SER A 387 0.28 2.50 24.09
N GLU A 388 0.47 2.41 25.41
CA GLU A 388 -0.51 2.88 26.41
C GLU A 388 -0.83 4.39 26.30
N TYR A 389 0.00 5.16 25.60
CA TYR A 389 -0.23 6.60 25.33
C TYR A 389 -1.33 6.82 24.30
N TYR A 390 -1.66 5.76 23.58
CA TYR A 390 -2.72 5.68 22.60
C TYR A 390 -3.72 4.61 23.06
N ASN A 391 -4.79 4.42 22.31
CA ASN A 391 -5.79 3.41 22.65
C ASN A 391 -5.31 2.00 22.24
N ASN A 392 -4.26 1.49 22.90
CA ASN A 392 -3.64 0.21 22.53
C ASN A 392 -4.64 -0.95 22.48
N LYS A 393 -5.59 -1.02 23.42
CA LYS A 393 -6.66 -2.03 23.42
C LYS A 393 -7.47 -2.01 22.13
N ARG A 394 -7.79 -0.82 21.62
CA ARG A 394 -8.48 -0.65 20.32
C ARG A 394 -7.61 -1.20 19.19
N TYR A 395 -6.34 -0.84 19.11
CA TYR A 395 -5.49 -1.24 17.98
C TYR A 395 -5.09 -2.72 18.02
N TYR A 396 -4.85 -3.30 19.20
CA TYR A 396 -4.74 -4.76 19.34
C TYR A 396 -6.03 -5.48 18.94
N SER A 397 -7.20 -4.94 19.29
CA SER A 397 -8.49 -5.51 18.86
C SER A 397 -8.67 -5.43 17.34
N LEU A 398 -8.27 -4.34 16.70
CA LEU A 398 -8.33 -4.19 15.24
C LEU A 398 -7.35 -5.12 14.53
N LEU A 399 -6.12 -5.23 15.03
CA LEU A 399 -5.12 -6.15 14.49
C LEU A 399 -5.61 -7.59 14.54
N LYS A 400 -6.19 -8.01 15.68
CA LYS A 400 -6.80 -9.34 15.82
C LYS A 400 -7.98 -9.55 14.88
N GLN A 401 -8.88 -8.57 14.76
CA GLN A 401 -10.01 -8.65 13.83
C GLN A 401 -9.53 -8.83 12.38
N ILE A 402 -8.53 -8.04 11.96
CA ILE A 402 -7.99 -8.07 10.60
C ILE A 402 -7.32 -9.42 10.28
N HIS A 403 -6.66 -10.04 11.26
CA HIS A 403 -6.05 -11.37 11.10
C HIS A 403 -6.97 -12.54 11.48
N GLU A 404 -8.25 -12.28 11.74
CA GLU A 404 -9.24 -13.29 12.16
C GLU A 404 -8.80 -14.10 13.39
N ILE A 405 -8.15 -13.43 14.34
CA ILE A 405 -7.66 -14.03 15.58
C ILE A 405 -8.75 -13.98 16.65
N GLU A 406 -9.11 -15.15 17.18
CA GLU A 406 -10.06 -15.34 18.29
C GLU A 406 -9.59 -14.76 19.64
#